data_AF-A0A401UUJ8-F1
#
_entry.id   AF-A0A401UUJ8-F1
#
_cell.length_a   1.000
_cell.length_b   1.000
_cell.length_c   1.000
_cell.angle_alpha   90.00
_cell.angle_beta   90.00
_cell.angle_gamma   90.00
#
_symmetry.space_group_name_H-M   'P 1'
#
loop_
_entity.id
_entity.type
_entity.pdbx_description
1 polymer ?
#
loop_
_entity_poly.entity_id
_entity_poly.type
_entity_poly.pdbx_seq_one_letter_code
_entity_poly.pdbx_strand_id
1 'polypeptide(L)'
;MTIEKLPLRIIATVVGGILIVLAYYVPHKKQQEFPYNSLFEQLTSIKNDSLQFNFTLRMAVGVTVAMFVGNYFSFQKSMWISITVMSLTQPQLHQTNQRIKYRVFGTILGALIFVVLFNFLVPKNLSTYVLLFLSYIYTFIKEYKVQIVFITMNSLGAAMILYDMSVSVPMRISFILAGTVIAFIVNKGFCDKFAKKEEAVASEI
;
A
#
# COMPACT_ATOMS: atom_id res chain seq x y z
N MET A 1 -18.55 -14.20 9.89
CA MET A 1 -18.22 -14.34 8.45
C MET A 1 -19.24 -15.30 7.86
N THR A 2 -20.27 -14.83 7.17
CA THR A 2 -21.39 -15.68 6.72
C THR A 2 -21.06 -16.37 5.40
N ILE A 3 -21.18 -17.71 5.38
CA ILE A 3 -20.81 -18.60 4.26
C ILE A 3 -21.60 -18.26 2.98
N GLU A 4 -22.81 -17.70 3.11
CA GLU A 4 -23.66 -17.27 2.00
C GLU A 4 -23.05 -16.18 1.10
N LYS A 5 -22.16 -15.34 1.63
CA LYS A 5 -21.55 -14.23 0.86
C LYS A 5 -20.25 -14.64 0.17
N LEU A 6 -19.79 -15.87 0.37
CA LEU A 6 -18.56 -16.41 -0.18
C LEU A 6 -18.60 -16.57 -1.72
N PRO A 7 -19.66 -17.15 -2.34
CA PRO A 7 -19.73 -17.26 -3.81
C PRO A 7 -19.75 -15.89 -4.51
N LEU A 8 -20.45 -14.90 -3.94
CA LEU A 8 -20.50 -13.54 -4.48
C LEU A 8 -19.13 -12.87 -4.54
N ARG A 9 -18.28 -13.10 -3.52
CA ARG A 9 -16.90 -12.57 -3.49
C ARG A 9 -16.01 -13.21 -4.55
N ILE A 10 -16.16 -14.52 -4.78
CA ILE A 10 -15.41 -15.25 -5.80
C ILE A 10 -15.77 -14.70 -7.18
N ILE A 11 -17.07 -14.59 -7.48
CA ILE A 11 -17.57 -14.04 -8.75
C ILE A 11 -17.07 -12.60 -8.95
N ALA A 12 -17.17 -11.74 -7.93
CA ALA A 12 -16.69 -10.37 -8.02
C ALA A 12 -15.18 -10.27 -8.30
N THR A 13 -14.38 -11.18 -7.75
CA THR A 13 -12.92 -11.21 -7.97
C THR A 13 -12.59 -11.65 -9.38
N VAL A 14 -13.28 -12.67 -9.90
CA VAL A 14 -13.10 -13.15 -11.29
C VAL A 14 -13.50 -12.08 -12.31
N VAL A 15 -14.66 -11.46 -12.13
CA VAL A 15 -15.13 -10.38 -13.01
C VAL A 15 -14.18 -9.18 -12.98
N GLY A 16 -13.72 -8.79 -11.79
CA GLY A 16 -12.71 -7.73 -11.63
C GLY A 16 -11.38 -8.08 -12.32
N GLY A 17 -10.91 -9.33 -12.20
CA GLY A 17 -9.72 -9.80 -12.89
C GLY A 17 -9.83 -9.74 -14.41
N ILE A 18 -10.96 -10.19 -14.96
CA ILE A 18 -11.24 -10.13 -16.40
C ILE A 18 -11.26 -8.68 -16.90
N LEU A 19 -11.89 -7.77 -16.16
CA LEU A 19 -11.91 -6.34 -16.51
C LEU A 19 -10.51 -5.72 -16.54
N ILE A 20 -9.65 -6.07 -15.58
CA ILE A 20 -8.26 -5.59 -15.55
C ILE A 20 -7.48 -6.14 -16.75
N VAL A 21 -7.63 -7.43 -17.08
CA VAL A 21 -6.98 -8.03 -18.25
C VAL A 21 -7.43 -7.34 -19.54
N LEU A 22 -8.73 -7.09 -19.70
CA LEU A 22 -9.26 -6.37 -20.86
C LEU A 22 -8.74 -4.93 -20.92
N ALA A 23 -8.79 -4.20 -19.81
CA ALA A 23 -8.31 -2.83 -19.72
C ALA A 23 -6.80 -2.70 -19.95
N TYR A 24 -6.02 -3.72 -19.61
CA TYR A 24 -4.60 -3.79 -19.91
C TYR A 24 -4.33 -4.15 -21.38
N TYR A 25 -5.08 -5.12 -21.91
CA TYR A 25 -4.92 -5.64 -23.26
C TYR A 25 -5.25 -4.60 -24.34
N VAL A 26 -6.28 -3.77 -24.13
CA VAL A 26 -6.72 -2.74 -25.09
C VAL A 26 -5.61 -1.72 -25.43
N PRO A 27 -4.94 -1.07 -24.46
CA PRO A 27 -3.87 -0.12 -24.73
C PRO A 27 -2.51 -0.76 -25.07
N HIS A 28 -2.19 -1.95 -24.55
CA HIS A 28 -0.87 -2.59 -24.76
C HIS A 28 -0.76 -3.40 -26.06
N LYS A 29 -1.87 -3.61 -26.80
CA LYS A 29 -1.85 -4.30 -28.10
C LYS A 29 -0.93 -3.63 -29.14
N LYS A 30 -0.56 -2.36 -28.96
CA LYS A 30 0.21 -1.55 -29.92
C LYS A 30 1.71 -1.42 -29.60
N GLN A 31 2.20 -2.02 -28.50
CA GLN A 31 3.57 -1.87 -27.99
C GLN A 31 4.34 -3.21 -27.88
N GLN A 32 3.89 -4.26 -28.55
CA GLN A 32 4.49 -5.60 -28.46
C GLN A 32 5.83 -5.73 -29.20
N GLU A 33 6.93 -5.54 -28.47
CA GLU A 33 8.24 -6.15 -28.76
C GLU A 33 8.72 -7.02 -27.58
N PHE A 34 7.80 -7.66 -26.85
CA PHE A 34 8.18 -8.66 -25.84
C PHE A 34 8.01 -10.06 -26.41
N PRO A 35 9.08 -10.89 -26.48
CA PRO A 35 8.97 -12.26 -26.96
C PRO A 35 7.98 -13.00 -26.07
N TYR A 36 7.03 -13.71 -26.70
CA TYR A 36 5.99 -14.50 -26.04
C TYR A 36 6.62 -15.75 -25.42
N ASN A 37 7.43 -15.55 -24.38
CA ASN A 37 8.00 -16.64 -23.62
C ASN A 37 6.92 -17.11 -22.64
N SER A 38 6.69 -18.42 -22.62
CA SER A 38 5.62 -19.03 -21.83
C SER A 38 5.72 -18.60 -20.37
N LEU A 39 4.59 -18.49 -19.67
CA LEU A 39 4.57 -18.16 -18.24
C LEU A 39 5.53 -19.04 -17.42
N PHE A 40 5.76 -20.27 -17.88
CA PHE A 40 6.73 -21.21 -17.31
C PHE A 40 8.19 -20.76 -17.49
N GLU A 41 8.57 -20.18 -18.62
CA GLU A 41 9.92 -19.65 -18.85
C GLU A 41 10.20 -18.38 -18.03
N GLN A 42 9.17 -17.56 -17.79
CA GLN A 42 9.28 -16.42 -16.87
C GLN A 42 9.47 -16.87 -15.42
N LEU A 43 8.85 -17.98 -15.02
CA LEU A 43 9.02 -18.57 -13.68
C LEU A 43 10.38 -19.26 -13.50
N THR A 44 10.89 -19.95 -14.52
CA THR A 44 12.20 -20.63 -14.47
C THR A 44 13.37 -19.68 -14.66
N SER A 45 13.17 -18.52 -15.30
CA SER A 45 14.20 -17.46 -15.43
C SER A 45 14.39 -16.62 -14.15
N ILE A 46 13.59 -16.84 -13.11
CA ILE A 46 13.76 -16.21 -11.80
C ILE A 46 15.03 -16.77 -11.14
N LYS A 47 16.18 -16.17 -11.46
CA LYS A 47 17.42 -16.40 -10.70
C LYS A 47 17.17 -16.00 -9.24
N ASN A 48 17.58 -16.86 -8.30
CA ASN A 48 17.58 -16.61 -6.85
C ASN A 48 18.30 -15.30 -6.46
N ASP A 49 19.18 -14.80 -7.34
CA ASP A 49 19.93 -13.56 -7.14
C ASP A 49 19.30 -12.31 -7.80
N SER A 50 18.11 -12.43 -8.41
CA SER A 50 17.46 -11.28 -9.03
C SER A 50 16.89 -10.33 -7.97
N LEU A 51 17.00 -9.03 -8.24
CA LEU A 51 16.43 -7.96 -7.40
C LEU A 51 14.90 -8.13 -7.25
N GLN A 52 14.25 -8.66 -8.29
CA GLN A 52 12.81 -8.95 -8.32
C GLN A 52 12.42 -10.12 -7.40
N PHE A 53 13.19 -11.21 -7.38
CA PHE A 53 12.93 -12.34 -6.48
C PHE A 53 13.05 -11.93 -5.02
N ASN A 54 14.12 -11.21 -4.68
CA ASN A 54 14.34 -10.77 -3.31
C ASN A 54 13.29 -9.72 -2.85
N PHE A 55 12.86 -8.82 -3.75
CA PHE A 55 11.75 -7.91 -3.50
C PHE A 55 10.44 -8.66 -3.22
N THR A 56 10.12 -9.64 -4.07
CA THR A 56 8.89 -10.44 -3.95
C THR A 56 8.89 -11.27 -2.66
N LEU A 57 10.03 -11.88 -2.31
CA LEU A 57 10.20 -12.59 -1.04
C LEU A 57 10.01 -11.67 0.16
N ARG A 58 10.63 -10.48 0.14
CA ARG A 58 10.49 -9.49 1.20
C ARG A 58 9.04 -9.00 1.35
N MET A 59 8.35 -8.77 0.23
CA MET A 59 6.93 -8.42 0.21
C MET A 59 6.08 -9.53 0.82
N ALA A 60 6.30 -10.78 0.42
CA ALA A 60 5.57 -11.93 0.96
C ALA A 60 5.77 -12.06 2.48
N VAL A 61 7.02 -12.08 2.95
CA VAL A 61 7.34 -12.16 4.38
C VAL A 61 6.76 -10.97 5.13
N GLY A 62 6.92 -9.75 4.62
CA GLY A 62 6.42 -8.53 5.25
C GLY A 62 4.90 -8.52 5.41
N VAL A 63 4.17 -8.89 4.37
CA VAL A 63 2.70 -8.98 4.41
C VAL A 63 2.25 -10.10 5.34
N THR A 64 2.87 -11.28 5.30
CA THR A 64 2.53 -12.39 6.18
C THR A 64 2.73 -12.04 7.65
N VAL A 65 3.86 -11.42 8.02
CA VAL A 65 4.13 -10.96 9.38
C VAL A 65 3.14 -9.87 9.79
N ALA A 66 2.85 -8.91 8.90
CA ALA A 66 1.88 -7.85 9.17
C ALA A 66 0.47 -8.40 9.43
N MET A 67 0.05 -9.37 8.64
CA MET A 67 -1.24 -10.06 8.83
C MET A 67 -1.27 -10.88 10.11
N PHE A 68 -0.19 -11.60 10.41
CA PHE A 68 -0.08 -12.41 11.62
C PHE A 68 -0.16 -11.54 12.88
N VAL A 69 0.63 -10.47 12.94
CA VAL A 69 0.60 -9.50 14.04
C VAL A 69 -0.77 -8.81 14.12
N GLY A 70 -1.31 -8.37 12.98
CA GLY A 70 -2.62 -7.71 12.94
C GLY A 70 -3.76 -8.59 13.44
N ASN A 71 -3.73 -9.89 13.13
CA ASN A 71 -4.71 -10.86 13.60
C ASN A 71 -4.48 -11.23 15.08
N TYR A 72 -3.23 -11.35 15.52
CA TYR A 72 -2.90 -11.67 16.91
C TYR A 72 -3.42 -10.60 17.89
N PHE A 73 -3.26 -9.31 17.54
CA PHE A 73 -3.77 -8.21 18.35
C PHE A 73 -5.29 -7.97 18.21
N SER A 74 -6.02 -8.83 17.48
CA SER A 74 -7.47 -8.71 17.26
C SER A 74 -7.93 -7.33 16.75
N PHE A 75 -7.05 -6.63 16.03
CA PHE A 75 -7.42 -5.35 15.45
C PHE A 75 -8.43 -5.60 14.33
N GLN A 76 -9.60 -4.98 14.43
CA GLN A 76 -10.79 -5.22 13.59
C GLN A 76 -10.55 -5.12 12.08
N LYS A 77 -9.40 -4.60 11.65
CA LYS A 77 -8.96 -4.47 10.25
C LYS A 77 -7.42 -4.59 10.10
N SER A 78 -6.86 -5.78 10.27
CA SER A 78 -5.44 -6.10 9.98
C SER A 78 -5.00 -5.79 8.53
N MET A 79 -5.96 -5.62 7.61
CA MET A 79 -5.75 -5.20 6.23
C MET A 79 -4.99 -3.86 6.10
N TRP A 80 -5.22 -2.89 6.99
CA TRP A 80 -4.56 -1.57 6.86
C TRP A 80 -3.07 -1.60 7.14
N ILE A 81 -2.64 -2.46 8.07
CA ILE A 81 -1.22 -2.70 8.38
C ILE A 81 -0.56 -3.34 7.14
N SER A 82 -1.23 -4.33 6.54
CA SER A 82 -0.75 -5.05 5.36
C SER A 82 -0.59 -4.13 4.14
N ILE A 83 -1.57 -3.27 3.87
CA ILE A 83 -1.50 -2.25 2.80
C ILE A 83 -0.33 -1.29 3.05
N THR A 84 -0.06 -0.97 4.32
CA THR A 84 1.06 -0.10 4.69
C THR A 84 2.41 -0.75 4.42
N VAL A 85 2.60 -2.01 4.82
CA VAL A 85 3.83 -2.76 4.55
C VAL A 85 4.03 -2.95 3.05
N MET A 86 2.97 -3.29 2.31
CA MET A 86 3.03 -3.46 0.85
C MET A 86 3.45 -2.17 0.14
N SER A 87 2.89 -1.03 0.53
CA SER A 87 3.19 0.25 -0.12
C SER A 87 4.53 0.86 0.33
N LEU A 88 5.07 0.47 1.50
CA LEU A 88 6.38 0.91 1.97
C LEU A 88 7.52 0.09 1.37
N THR A 89 7.31 -1.20 1.16
CA THR A 89 8.34 -2.10 0.63
C THR A 89 8.60 -1.71 -0.83
N GLN A 90 9.81 -1.24 -1.11
CA GLN A 90 10.26 -0.93 -2.47
C GLN A 90 11.40 -1.85 -2.89
N PRO A 91 11.64 -2.01 -4.21
CA PRO A 91 12.75 -2.79 -4.73
C PRO A 91 14.12 -2.26 -4.29
N GLN A 92 14.24 -0.95 -4.02
CA GLN A 92 15.46 -0.29 -3.55
C GLN A 92 15.34 0.14 -2.08
N LEU A 93 16.37 -0.15 -1.27
CA LEU A 93 16.37 0.10 0.17
C LEU A 93 16.41 1.58 0.52
N HIS A 94 17.24 2.36 -0.18
CA HIS A 94 17.35 3.80 0.04
C HIS A 94 15.99 4.50 -0.15
N GLN A 95 15.25 4.11 -1.19
CA GLN A 95 13.92 4.63 -1.48
C GLN A 95 12.89 4.18 -0.45
N THR A 96 13.02 2.95 0.08
CA THR A 96 12.15 2.45 1.17
C THR A 96 12.28 3.33 2.42
N ASN A 97 13.50 3.65 2.85
CA ASN A 97 13.73 4.47 4.05
C ASN A 97 13.21 5.90 3.88
N GLN A 98 13.40 6.51 2.70
CA GLN A 98 12.83 7.83 2.42
C GLN A 98 11.30 7.82 2.42
N ARG A 99 10.67 6.80 1.82
CA ARG A 99 9.21 6.67 1.80
C ARG A 99 8.62 6.42 3.18
N ILE A 100 9.30 5.67 4.05
CA ILE A 100 8.88 5.50 5.44
C ILE A 100 8.77 6.87 6.14
N LYS A 101 9.80 7.71 6.01
CA LYS A 101 9.78 9.07 6.59
C LYS A 101 8.62 9.88 6.01
N TYR A 102 8.48 9.93 4.69
CA TYR A 102 7.38 10.67 4.07
C TYR A 102 6.00 10.16 4.49
N ARG A 103 5.86 8.85 4.72
CA ARG A 103 4.60 8.26 5.16
C ARG A 103 4.25 8.67 6.58
N VAL A 104 5.20 8.63 7.51
CA VAL A 104 4.95 9.07 8.89
C VAL A 104 4.62 10.56 8.92
N PHE A 105 5.42 11.40 8.28
CA PHE A 105 5.17 12.86 8.25
C PHE A 105 3.86 13.21 7.52
N GLY A 106 3.61 12.61 6.35
CA GLY A 106 2.41 12.88 5.55
C GLY A 106 1.13 12.39 6.21
N THR A 107 1.18 11.32 7.01
CA THR A 107 0.01 10.84 7.75
C THR A 107 -0.30 11.69 8.98
N ILE A 108 0.72 12.18 9.70
CA ILE A 108 0.53 13.14 10.79
C ILE A 108 -0.05 14.44 10.24
N LEU A 109 0.55 14.99 9.17
CA LEU A 109 0.05 16.20 8.50
C LEU A 109 -1.37 16.00 7.95
N GLY A 110 -1.62 14.89 7.26
CA GLY A 110 -2.95 14.56 6.73
C GLY A 110 -4.01 14.38 7.81
N ALA A 111 -3.67 13.78 8.95
CA ALA A 111 -4.58 13.67 10.09
C ALA A 111 -4.88 15.03 10.71
N LEU A 112 -3.87 15.89 10.87
CA LEU A 112 -4.03 17.24 11.42
C LEU A 112 -4.92 18.09 10.50
N ILE A 113 -4.62 18.13 9.21
CA ILE A 113 -5.43 18.84 8.21
C ILE A 113 -6.86 18.29 8.20
N PHE A 114 -7.03 16.98 8.25
CA PHE A 114 -8.35 16.35 8.29
C PHE A 114 -9.18 16.79 9.50
N VAL A 115 -8.59 16.81 10.70
CA VAL A 115 -9.28 17.25 11.92
C VAL A 115 -9.71 18.70 11.80
N VAL A 116 -8.82 19.59 11.34
CA VAL A 116 -9.16 21.01 11.15
C VAL A 116 -10.29 21.18 10.14
N LEU A 117 -10.19 20.51 8.98
CA LEU A 117 -11.11 20.70 7.86
C LEU A 117 -12.51 20.12 8.17
N PHE A 118 -12.59 18.95 8.79
CA PHE A 118 -13.87 18.30 9.11
C PHE A 118 -14.52 18.79 10.41
N ASN A 119 -13.75 19.37 11.34
CA ASN A 119 -14.31 19.94 12.57
C ASN A 119 -14.83 21.37 12.35
N PHE A 120 -14.08 22.21 11.62
CA PHE A 120 -14.42 23.63 11.46
C PHE A 120 -15.21 23.95 10.19
N LEU A 121 -15.03 23.21 9.10
CA LEU A 121 -15.42 23.67 7.76
C LEU A 121 -16.54 22.86 7.09
N VAL A 122 -16.79 21.61 7.52
CA VAL A 122 -17.66 20.69 6.78
C VAL A 122 -18.86 20.22 7.62
N PRO A 123 -20.10 20.64 7.27
CA PRO A 123 -21.31 20.03 7.80
C PRO A 123 -21.35 18.53 7.49
N LYS A 124 -21.81 17.68 8.42
CA LYS A 124 -21.85 16.20 8.26
C LYS A 124 -22.43 15.74 6.91
N ASN A 125 -23.41 16.47 6.35
CA ASN A 125 -24.07 16.14 5.09
C ASN A 125 -23.19 16.34 3.83
N LEU A 126 -22.17 17.21 3.88
CA LEU A 126 -21.28 17.50 2.75
C LEU A 126 -19.98 16.70 2.75
N SER A 127 -19.71 15.97 3.84
CA SER A 127 -18.50 15.17 4.05
C SER A 127 -18.19 14.22 2.89
N THR A 128 -19.18 13.48 2.39
CA THR A 128 -19.03 12.53 1.28
C THR A 128 -18.63 13.20 -0.04
N TYR A 129 -19.21 14.36 -0.35
CA TYR A 129 -18.89 15.10 -1.58
C TYR A 129 -17.46 15.64 -1.53
N VAL A 130 -17.04 16.19 -0.38
CA VAL A 130 -15.68 16.67 -0.17
C VAL A 130 -14.67 15.52 -0.34
N LEU A 131 -14.95 14.34 0.22
CA LEU A 131 -14.08 13.15 0.06
C LEU A 131 -13.97 12.69 -1.39
N LEU A 132 -15.06 12.69 -2.15
CA LEU A 132 -15.03 12.36 -3.57
C LEU A 132 -14.17 13.34 -4.38
N PHE A 133 -14.29 14.64 -4.10
CA PHE A 133 -13.43 15.66 -4.71
C PHE A 133 -11.95 15.45 -4.36
N LEU A 134 -11.63 15.19 -3.09
CA LEU A 134 -10.26 14.90 -2.65
C LEU A 134 -9.69 13.64 -3.30
N SER A 135 -10.51 12.60 -3.47
CA SER A 135 -10.14 11.37 -4.19
C SER A 135 -9.81 11.62 -5.66
N TYR A 136 -10.58 12.49 -6.32
CA TYR A 136 -10.33 12.86 -7.71
C TYR A 136 -9.01 13.63 -7.86
N ILE A 137 -8.80 14.66 -7.02
CA ILE A 137 -7.57 15.48 -7.04
C ILE A 137 -6.33 14.61 -6.81
N TYR A 138 -6.38 13.67 -5.86
CA TYR A 138 -5.30 12.71 -5.57
C TYR A 138 -4.79 11.99 -6.82
N THR A 139 -5.66 11.66 -7.78
CA THR A 139 -5.32 10.90 -8.99
C THR A 139 -4.35 11.66 -9.90
N PHE A 140 -4.34 13.00 -9.85
CA PHE A 140 -3.47 13.84 -10.67
C PHE A 140 -2.15 14.20 -10.00
N ILE A 141 -2.00 13.90 -8.70
CA ILE A 141 -0.81 14.24 -7.94
C ILE A 141 0.26 13.18 -8.18
N LYS A 142 1.40 13.59 -8.75
CA LYS A 142 2.56 12.71 -8.99
C LYS A 142 3.53 12.65 -7.81
N GLU A 143 3.55 13.69 -6.96
CA GLU A 143 4.49 13.75 -5.83
C GLU A 143 4.02 12.89 -4.65
N TYR A 144 4.84 11.91 -4.27
CA TYR A 144 4.52 10.94 -3.21
C TYR A 144 4.21 11.59 -1.85
N LYS A 145 4.91 12.67 -1.50
CA LYS A 145 4.72 13.39 -0.23
C LYS A 145 3.29 13.92 -0.12
N VAL A 146 2.83 14.56 -1.18
CA VAL A 146 1.50 15.15 -1.25
C VAL A 146 0.45 14.05 -1.36
N GLN A 147 0.69 13.02 -2.18
CA GLN A 147 -0.20 11.86 -2.29
C GLN A 147 -0.56 11.23 -0.94
N ILE A 148 0.41 11.05 -0.05
CA ILE A 148 0.17 10.42 1.27
C ILE A 148 -0.82 11.24 2.11
N VAL A 149 -0.75 12.58 2.05
CA VAL A 149 -1.67 13.47 2.78
C VAL A 149 -3.10 13.20 2.32
N PHE A 150 -3.34 13.21 1.01
CA PHE A 150 -4.67 12.93 0.45
C PHE A 150 -5.14 11.50 0.71
N ILE A 151 -4.27 10.49 0.62
CA ILE A 151 -4.62 9.10 0.96
C ILE A 151 -5.06 9.00 2.43
N THR A 152 -4.36 9.71 3.32
CA THR A 152 -4.67 9.73 4.75
C THR A 152 -6.02 10.38 5.00
N MET A 153 -6.29 11.53 4.39
CA MET A 153 -7.57 12.23 4.50
C MET A 153 -8.73 11.38 3.98
N ASN A 154 -8.59 10.79 2.79
CA ASN A 154 -9.61 9.91 2.21
C ASN A 154 -9.88 8.70 3.10
N SER A 155 -8.82 8.11 3.66
CA SER A 155 -8.98 6.95 4.52
C SER A 155 -9.55 7.27 5.89
N LEU A 156 -9.25 8.43 6.47
CA LEU A 156 -9.91 8.91 7.68
C LEU A 156 -11.38 9.20 7.42
N GLY A 157 -11.70 9.80 6.27
CA GLY A 157 -13.07 10.01 5.81
C GLY A 157 -13.86 8.70 5.70
N ALA A 158 -13.28 7.67 5.10
CA ALA A 158 -13.88 6.34 5.04
C ALA A 158 -14.05 5.70 6.44
N ALA A 159 -13.12 5.96 7.38
CA ALA A 159 -13.22 5.47 8.75
C ALA A 159 -14.32 6.18 9.55
N MET A 160 -14.60 7.46 9.26
CA MET A 160 -15.68 8.23 9.88
C MET A 160 -17.09 7.69 9.57
N ILE A 161 -17.26 6.93 8.49
CA ILE A 161 -18.53 6.25 8.18
C ILE A 161 -18.83 5.17 9.24
N LEU A 162 -17.79 4.61 9.87
CA LEU A 162 -17.89 3.48 10.79
C LEU A 162 -17.64 3.86 12.26
N TYR A 163 -16.83 4.89 12.53
CA TYR A 163 -16.46 5.30 13.88
C TYR A 163 -16.48 6.82 14.03
N ASP A 164 -16.80 7.29 15.23
CA ASP A 164 -16.67 8.72 15.55
C ASP A 164 -15.21 9.20 15.43
N MET A 165 -15.08 10.51 15.19
CA MET A 165 -13.79 11.17 14.94
C MET A 165 -12.77 10.92 16.07
N SER A 166 -13.22 10.93 17.33
CA SER A 166 -12.39 10.69 18.52
C SER A 166 -11.76 9.30 18.57
N VAL A 167 -12.33 8.31 17.88
CA VAL A 167 -11.84 6.93 17.83
C VAL A 167 -11.08 6.67 16.52
N SER A 168 -11.57 7.21 15.40
CA SER A 168 -10.98 7.01 14.06
C SER A 168 -9.54 7.53 13.95
N VAL A 169 -9.27 8.73 14.48
CA VAL A 169 -7.95 9.37 14.37
C VAL A 169 -6.87 8.61 15.15
N PRO A 170 -7.01 8.34 16.47
CA PRO A 170 -5.98 7.62 17.21
C PRO A 170 -5.79 6.18 16.71
N MET A 171 -6.87 5.49 16.32
CA MET A 171 -6.77 4.15 15.75
C MET A 171 -5.90 4.15 14.48
N ARG A 172 -6.04 5.18 13.63
CA ARG A 172 -5.29 5.29 12.39
C ARG A 172 -3.80 5.55 12.62
N ILE A 173 -3.49 6.44 13.55
CA ILE A 173 -2.11 6.75 13.92
C ILE A 173 -1.43 5.48 14.46
N SER A 174 -2.11 4.74 15.34
CA SER A 174 -1.60 3.47 15.90
C SER A 174 -1.32 2.43 14.81
N PHE A 175 -2.22 2.26 13.82
CA PHE A 175 -1.99 1.30 12.72
C PHE A 175 -0.82 1.69 11.82
N ILE A 176 -0.63 2.98 11.55
CA ILE A 176 0.48 3.45 10.72
C ILE A 176 1.80 3.30 11.47
N LEU A 177 1.83 3.59 12.77
CA LEU A 177 3.01 3.37 13.61
C LEU A 177 3.36 1.88 13.66
N ALA A 178 2.39 1.01 13.94
CA ALA A 178 2.60 -0.44 13.94
C ALA A 178 3.09 -0.96 12.58
N GLY A 179 2.45 -0.53 11.48
CA GLY A 179 2.85 -0.89 10.13
C GLY A 179 4.25 -0.39 9.76
N THR A 180 4.62 0.82 10.20
CA THR A 180 5.96 1.38 10.01
C THR A 180 7.02 0.61 10.79
N VAL A 181 6.73 0.23 12.05
CA VAL A 181 7.64 -0.56 12.88
C VAL A 181 7.87 -1.94 12.27
N ILE A 182 6.82 -2.63 11.82
CA ILE A 182 6.92 -3.93 11.15
C ILE A 182 7.72 -3.78 9.85
N ALA A 183 7.41 -2.78 9.02
CA ALA A 183 8.13 -2.52 7.79
C ALA A 183 9.62 -2.24 8.06
N PHE A 184 9.94 -1.51 9.13
CA PHE A 184 11.32 -1.22 9.53
C PHE A 184 12.06 -2.47 10.01
N ILE A 185 11.42 -3.33 10.83
CA ILE A 185 12.01 -4.60 11.28
C ILE A 185 12.29 -5.52 10.09
N VAL A 186 11.33 -5.68 9.19
CA VAL A 186 11.49 -6.47 7.96
C VAL A 186 12.57 -5.86 7.07
N ASN A 187 12.64 -4.53 6.97
CA ASN A 187 13.70 -3.86 6.22
C ASN A 187 15.08 -4.13 6.82
N LYS A 188 15.21 -4.02 8.14
CA LYS A 188 16.45 -4.24 8.87
C LYS A 188 16.93 -5.70 8.74
N GLY A 189 16.04 -6.68 8.86
CA GLY A 189 16.38 -8.10 8.74
C GLY A 189 16.90 -8.50 7.35
N PHE A 190 16.58 -7.73 6.30
CA PHE A 190 17.09 -7.94 4.95
C PHE A 190 18.29 -7.04 4.62
N CYS A 191 18.52 -5.96 5.37
CA CYS A 191 19.55 -4.94 5.10
C CYS A 191 20.96 -5.52 4.95
N ASP A 192 21.33 -6.55 5.73
CA ASP A 192 22.67 -7.16 5.69
C ASP A 192 22.98 -7.89 4.37
N LYS A 193 21.96 -8.39 3.65
CA LYS A 193 22.15 -9.04 2.34
C LYS A 193 22.19 -8.05 1.18
N PHE A 194 21.63 -6.86 1.35
CA PHE A 194 21.49 -5.86 0.29
C PHE A 194 22.53 -4.75 0.37
N ALA A 195 23.02 -4.36 1.55
CA ALA A 195 24.11 -3.38 1.68
C ALA A 195 25.36 -3.83 0.90
N LYS A 196 25.72 -5.12 1.01
CA LYS A 196 26.79 -5.74 0.20
C LYS A 196 26.55 -5.73 -1.31
N LYS A 197 25.28 -5.67 -1.74
CA LYS A 197 24.90 -5.77 -3.15
C LYS A 197 24.72 -4.40 -3.80
N GLU A 198 24.29 -3.41 -3.03
CA GLU A 198 24.22 -2.00 -3.44
C GLU A 198 25.64 -1.42 -3.57
N GLU A 199 26.58 -1.80 -2.69
CA GLU A 199 28.01 -1.49 -2.83
C GLU A 199 28.64 -2.17 -4.06
N ALA A 200 28.29 -3.43 -4.36
CA ALA A 200 28.81 -4.15 -5.52
C ALA A 200 28.34 -3.55 -6.87
N VAL A 201 27.06 -3.14 -6.96
CA VAL A 201 26.52 -2.50 -8.17
C VAL A 201 27.03 -1.07 -8.33
N ALA A 202 27.29 -0.34 -7.23
CA ALA A 202 27.90 0.99 -7.26
C ALA A 202 29.39 0.97 -7.63
N SER A 203 30.09 -0.17 -7.49
CA SER A 203 31.48 -0.35 -7.94
C SER A 203 31.64 -0.78 -9.41
N GLU A 204 30.53 -1.14 -10.07
CA GLU A 204 30.49 -1.50 -11.50
C GLU A 204 30.06 -0.34 -12.42
N ILE A 205 29.75 0.84 -11.85
CA ILE A 205 29.44 2.10 -12.56
C ILE A 205 30.59 3.07 -12.35
#